data_AF-A0A699RP23-F1
#
_entry.id   AF-A0A699RP23-F1
#
_cell.length_a   1.000
_cell.length_b   1.000
_cell.length_c   1.000
_cell.angle_alpha   90.00
_cell.angle_beta   90.00
_cell.angle_gamma   90.00
#
_symmetry.space_group_name_H-M   'P 1'
#
loop_
_entity.id
_entity.type
_entity.pdbx_description
1 polymer ?
#
loop_
_entity_poly.entity_id
_entity_poly.type
_entity_poly.pdbx_seq_one_letter_code
_entity_poly.pdbx_strand_id
1 'polypeptide(L)'
;LPIERRIELISDLVRYQDNYAKVHKYKSPQRKPLTKKQQREFYTLVLRNQAGWKAKDFKGMTLEEIKENFDPMWKQIHDFIPIGSKE
;
A
#
# COMPACT_ATOMS: atom_id res chain seq x y z
N LEU A 1 2.29 -9.93 -26.94
CA LEU A 1 2.83 -10.27 -25.60
C LEU A 1 2.84 -11.79 -25.43
N PRO A 2 3.99 -12.38 -25.08
CA PRO A 2 4.07 -13.78 -24.68
C PRO A 2 3.08 -14.10 -23.55
N ILE A 3 2.63 -15.35 -23.46
CA ILE A 3 1.62 -15.77 -22.48
C ILE A 3 2.08 -15.46 -21.04
N GLU A 4 3.35 -15.66 -20.73
CA GLU A 4 3.94 -15.35 -19.41
C GLU A 4 3.77 -13.87 -19.04
N ARG A 5 4.08 -12.97 -19.97
CA ARG A 5 3.89 -11.52 -19.77
C ARG A 5 2.43 -11.13 -19.53
N ARG A 6 1.48 -11.83 -20.17
CA ARG A 6 0.04 -11.58 -19.96
C ARG A 6 -0.42 -12.04 -18.57
N ILE A 7 0.10 -13.17 -18.08
CA ILE A 7 -0.21 -13.70 -16.75
C ILE A 7 0.32 -12.75 -15.65
N GLU A 8 1.56 -12.27 -15.80
CA GLU A 8 2.15 -11.28 -14.89
C GLU A 8 1.32 -9.99 -14.84
N LEU A 9 0.94 -9.45 -16.00
CA LEU A 9 0.11 -8.24 -16.10
C LEU A 9 -1.24 -8.40 -15.39
N ILE A 10 -1.89 -9.56 -15.52
CA ILE A 10 -3.17 -9.82 -14.85
C ILE A 10 -2.99 -9.88 -13.33
N SER A 11 -1.93 -10.54 -12.85
CA SER A 11 -1.62 -10.59 -11.41
C SER A 11 -1.36 -9.20 -10.84
N ASP A 12 -0.60 -8.39 -11.56
CA ASP A 12 -0.32 -7.00 -11.21
C ASP A 12 -1.57 -6.12 -11.20
N LEU A 13 -2.45 -6.28 -12.19
CA LEU A 13 -3.73 -5.55 -12.27
C LEU A 13 -4.67 -5.93 -11.13
N VAL A 14 -4.79 -7.23 -10.80
CA VAL A 14 -5.60 -7.70 -9.67
C VAL A 14 -5.06 -7.13 -8.36
N ARG A 15 -3.73 -7.20 -8.15
CA ARG A 15 -3.08 -6.62 -6.96
C ARG A 15 -3.28 -5.11 -6.87
N TYR A 16 -3.21 -4.40 -7.99
CA TYR A 16 -3.48 -2.96 -8.06
C TYR A 16 -4.93 -2.63 -7.70
N GLN A 17 -5.91 -3.34 -8.26
CA GLN A 17 -7.33 -3.13 -7.92
C GLN A 17 -7.61 -3.39 -6.44
N ASP A 18 -7.02 -4.44 -5.88
CA ASP A 18 -7.16 -4.78 -4.46
C ASP A 18 -6.58 -3.70 -3.55
N ASN A 19 -5.43 -3.16 -3.94
CA ASN A 19 -4.80 -2.04 -3.24
C ASN A 19 -5.63 -0.76 -3.39
N TYR A 20 -6.08 -0.42 -4.61
CA TYR A 20 -6.90 0.76 -4.89
C TYR A 20 -8.22 0.76 -4.11
N ALA A 21 -8.93 -0.37 -4.08
CA ALA A 21 -10.17 -0.52 -3.33
C ALA A 21 -9.96 -0.32 -1.81
N LYS A 22 -8.83 -0.81 -1.27
CA LYS A 22 -8.46 -0.58 0.14
C LYS A 22 -8.17 0.90 0.38
N VAL A 23 -7.35 1.55 -0.45
CA VAL A 23 -7.05 2.99 -0.36
C VAL A 23 -8.31 3.85 -0.48
N HIS A 24 -9.21 3.53 -1.40
CA HIS A 24 -10.44 4.28 -1.59
C HIS A 24 -11.38 4.14 -0.37
N LYS A 25 -11.46 2.96 0.25
CA LYS A 25 -12.18 2.75 1.52
C LYS A 25 -11.53 3.47 2.71
N TYR A 26 -10.22 3.71 2.70
CA TYR A 26 -9.57 4.60 3.67
C TYR A 26 -9.93 6.08 3.45
N LYS A 27 -10.23 6.48 2.19
CA LYS A 27 -10.59 7.87 1.84
C LYS A 27 -12.06 8.23 2.04
N SER A 28 -13.01 7.30 1.92
CA SER A 28 -14.44 7.58 2.16
C SER A 28 -14.96 6.76 3.36
N PRO A 29 -15.70 7.30 4.36
CA PRO A 29 -16.06 8.67 4.74
C PRO A 29 -15.44 9.08 6.10
N GLN A 30 -14.12 9.29 6.15
CA GLN A 30 -13.44 9.91 7.32
C GLN A 30 -13.13 11.38 7.02
N ARG A 31 -14.12 12.27 7.17
CA ARG A 31 -13.89 13.74 7.14
C ARG A 31 -13.16 14.26 8.40
N LYS A 32 -12.74 13.37 9.31
CA LYS A 32 -11.93 13.69 10.49
C LYS A 32 -10.49 13.25 10.23
N PRO A 33 -9.48 14.06 10.60
CA PRO A 33 -8.09 13.60 10.60
C PRO A 33 -7.98 12.29 11.37
N LEU A 34 -7.28 11.29 10.84
CA LEU A 34 -7.05 10.03 11.56
C LEU A 34 -6.36 10.37 12.90
N THR A 35 -6.82 9.71 13.97
CA THR A 35 -6.10 9.75 15.24
C THR A 35 -4.71 9.12 15.08
N LYS A 36 -3.74 9.51 15.91
CA LYS A 36 -2.38 8.93 15.88
C LYS A 36 -2.38 7.39 15.93
N LYS A 37 -3.33 6.80 16.66
CA LYS A 37 -3.52 5.34 16.74
C LYS A 37 -3.94 4.74 15.40
N GLN A 38 -4.94 5.32 14.74
CA GLN A 38 -5.42 4.84 13.44
C GLN A 38 -4.35 5.00 12.36
N GLN A 39 -3.58 6.10 12.38
CA GLN A 39 -2.45 6.30 11.47
C GLN A 39 -1.41 5.18 11.65
N ARG A 40 -1.03 4.89 12.90
CA ARG A 40 -0.11 3.80 13.21
C ARG A 40 -0.64 2.46 12.69
N GLU A 41 -1.88 2.11 13.00
CA GLU A 41 -2.51 0.85 12.55
C GLU A 41 -2.49 0.72 11.02
N PHE A 42 -2.82 1.80 10.32
CA PHE A 42 -2.81 1.83 8.87
C PHE A 42 -1.41 1.64 8.27
N TYR A 43 -0.42 2.42 8.71
CA TYR A 43 0.94 2.33 8.19
C TYR A 43 1.55 0.95 8.44
N THR A 44 1.33 0.42 9.65
CA THR A 44 1.81 -0.93 10.04
C THR A 44 1.17 -2.00 9.15
N LEU A 45 -0.13 -1.90 8.86
CA LEU A 45 -0.83 -2.85 7.99
C LEU A 45 -0.26 -2.85 6.58
N VAL A 46 -0.02 -1.67 6.00
CA VAL A 46 0.54 -1.53 4.66
C VAL A 46 1.95 -2.11 4.59
N LEU A 47 2.81 -1.79 5.56
CA LEU A 47 4.19 -2.30 5.63
C LEU A 47 4.23 -3.83 5.82
N ARG A 48 3.32 -4.40 6.60
CA ARG A 48 3.20 -5.86 6.75
C ARG A 48 2.81 -6.54 5.44
N ASN A 49 1.83 -6.00 4.72
CA ASN A 49 1.27 -6.63 3.53
C ASN A 49 2.16 -6.46 2.29
N GLN A 50 2.84 -5.31 2.15
CA GLN A 50 3.59 -4.99 0.93
C GLN A 50 5.10 -5.15 1.09
N ALA A 51 5.64 -4.91 2.29
CA ALA A 51 7.09 -4.97 2.56
C ALA A 51 7.50 -6.18 3.43
N GLY A 52 6.55 -7.04 3.83
CA GLY A 52 6.84 -8.27 4.58
C GLY A 52 7.23 -8.06 6.05
N TRP A 53 7.00 -6.87 6.59
CA TRP A 53 7.31 -6.56 7.98
C TRP A 53 6.46 -7.39 8.95
N LYS A 54 6.98 -7.62 10.16
CA LYS A 54 6.33 -8.38 11.24
C LYS A 54 6.06 -7.47 12.43
N ALA A 55 5.11 -7.86 13.28
CA ALA A 55 4.72 -7.07 14.46
C ALA A 55 5.92 -6.70 15.36
N LYS A 56 6.92 -7.59 15.46
CA LYS A 56 8.14 -7.36 16.24
C LYS A 56 9.03 -6.23 15.69
N ASP A 57 8.96 -5.96 14.39
CA ASP A 57 9.82 -4.97 13.72
C ASP A 57 9.37 -3.54 14.07
N PHE A 58 8.11 -3.37 14.51
CA PHE A 58 7.55 -2.09 14.95
C PHE A 58 7.73 -1.82 16.45
N LYS A 59 8.33 -2.76 17.19
CA LYS A 59 8.50 -2.61 18.65
C LYS A 59 9.55 -1.54 18.92
N GLY A 60 9.18 -0.53 19.70
CA GLY A 60 10.06 0.59 20.02
C GLY A 60 10.10 1.71 18.98
N MET A 61 9.52 1.51 17.78
CA MET A 61 9.44 2.57 16.77
C MET A 61 8.36 3.60 17.11
N THR A 62 8.69 4.87 16.88
CA THR A 62 7.78 6.01 16.90
C THR A 62 6.82 5.99 15.70
N LEU A 63 5.82 6.87 15.69
CA LEU A 63 4.92 6.97 14.52
C LEU A 63 5.64 7.56 13.32
N GLU A 64 6.55 8.48 13.57
CA GLU A 64 7.37 9.18 12.58
C GLU A 64 8.30 8.20 11.85
N GLU A 65 9.03 7.34 12.56
CA GLU A 65 9.88 6.29 11.93
C GLU A 65 9.05 5.30 11.10
N ILE A 66 7.86 4.93 11.57
CA ILE A 66 6.95 4.07 10.80
C ILE A 66 6.48 4.80 9.53
N LYS A 67 6.20 6.10 9.64
CA LYS A 67 5.77 6.94 8.51
C LYS A 67 6.87 7.09 7.46
N GLU A 68 8.13 7.27 7.87
CA GLU A 68 9.28 7.33 6.95
C GLU A 68 9.43 6.06 6.12
N ASN A 69 9.14 4.90 6.70
CA ASN A 69 9.14 3.62 5.96
C ASN A 69 7.89 3.45 5.09
N PHE A 70 6.75 4.01 5.53
CA PHE A 70 5.48 3.94 4.82
C PHE A 70 5.45 4.81 3.55
N ASP A 71 5.93 6.05 3.63
CA ASP A 71 5.85 7.04 2.54
C ASP A 71 6.44 6.56 1.20
N PRO A 72 7.64 5.92 1.13
CA PRO A 72 8.16 5.40 -0.13
C PRO A 72 7.29 4.26 -0.68
N MET A 73 6.73 3.41 0.18
CA MET A 73 5.81 2.34 -0.24
C MET A 73 4.49 2.91 -0.75
N TRP A 74 3.96 3.93 -0.07
CA TRP A 74 2.76 4.62 -0.49
C TRP A 74 2.93 5.29 -1.84
N LYS A 75 4.09 5.92 -2.07
CA LYS A 75 4.45 6.48 -3.36
C LYS A 75 4.50 5.42 -4.45
N GLN A 76 5.08 4.25 -4.20
CA GLN A 76 5.08 3.15 -5.17
C GLN A 76 3.67 2.64 -5.50
N ILE A 77 2.79 2.52 -4.50
CA ILE A 77 1.39 2.10 -4.73
C ILE A 77 0.64 3.13 -5.56
N HIS A 78 0.88 4.41 -5.31
CA HIS A 78 0.21 5.51 -6.02
C HIS A 78 0.76 5.74 -7.43
N ASP A 79 2.09 5.65 -7.59
CA ASP A 79 2.79 5.86 -8.87
C ASP A 79 2.82 4.58 -9.73
N PHE A 80 2.18 3.50 -9.27
CA PHE A 80 2.06 2.27 -10.05
C PHE A 80 1.23 2.51 -11.31
N ILE A 81 1.92 2.67 -12.43
CA ILE A 81 1.32 2.62 -13.77
C ILE A 81 1.39 1.16 -14.22
N PRO A 82 0.25 0.47 -14.39
CA PRO A 82 0.29 -0.90 -14.90
C PRO A 82 1.01 -0.90 -16.25
N ILE A 83 1.93 -1.85 -16.44
CA ILE A 83 2.83 -1.93 -17.61
C ILE A 83 2.05 -1.95 -18.95
N GLY A 84 0.76 -2.28 -18.95
CA GLY A 84 -0.15 -2.22 -20.10
C GLY A 84 -0.97 -0.93 -20.26
N SER A 85 -0.74 0.12 -19.48
CA SER A 85 -1.52 1.38 -19.53
C SER A 85 -1.01 2.39 -20.58
N LYS A 86 0.00 2.00 -21.36
CA LYS A 86 0.46 2.73 -22.54
C LYS A 86 0.10 1.91 -23.77
N GLU A 87 -1.11 2.12 -24.28
CA GLU A 87 -1.48 1.78 -25.66
C GLU A 87 -2.45 2.85 -26.17
#